data_AF-A0A2K3PLX2-F1
#
_entry.id   AF-A0A2K3PLX2-F1
#
_cell.length_a   1.000
_cell.length_b   1.000
_cell.length_c   1.000
_cell.angle_alpha   90.00
_cell.angle_beta   90.00
_cell.angle_gamma   90.00
#
_symmetry.space_group_name_H-M   'P 1'
#
loop_
_entity.id
_entity.type
_entity.pdbx_description
1 polymer ?
#
loop_
_entity_poly.entity_id
_entity_poly.type
_entity_poly.pdbx_seq_one_letter_code
_entity_poly.pdbx_strand_id
1 'polypeptide(L)'
;QFEELLLGLELTGFPFLAALKPPNGFDSIEEALPEGFSERVKGKGIVYGSWIQQQLILEHPSVGCFITHCGAASVTEALVNMCQLVLLPRVGVDHIMNARMMSEKLKVGVEVEKGDEDGLFTKESVCKAVRIVMDDENEVGREVRKNHDELRKFLLSEHLESSCVDSFCEKLQDLI
;
A
#
# COMPACT_ATOMS: atom_id res chain seq x y z
N GLN A 1 -9.39 -14.60 -1.43
CA GLN A 1 -8.33 -13.58 -1.28
C GLN A 1 -8.41 -12.53 -2.40
N PHE A 2 -8.36 -12.89 -3.69
CA PHE A 2 -8.64 -11.94 -4.78
C PHE A 2 -10.03 -11.30 -4.64
N GLU A 3 -11.07 -12.12 -4.51
CA GLU A 3 -12.44 -11.63 -4.30
C GLU A 3 -12.59 -10.84 -2.99
N GLU A 4 -12.04 -11.34 -1.88
CA GLU A 4 -12.04 -10.64 -0.58
C GLU A 4 -11.47 -9.23 -0.68
N LEU A 5 -10.38 -9.03 -1.45
CA LEU A 5 -9.79 -7.71 -1.66
C LEU A 5 -10.76 -6.79 -2.43
N LEU A 6 -11.34 -7.29 -3.53
CA LEU A 6 -12.26 -6.51 -4.36
C LEU A 6 -13.56 -6.17 -3.62
N LEU A 7 -14.13 -7.14 -2.91
CA LEU A 7 -15.31 -6.92 -2.08
C LEU A 7 -14.99 -5.99 -0.91
N GLY A 8 -13.77 -6.05 -0.35
CA GLY A 8 -13.34 -5.12 0.69
C GLY A 8 -13.30 -3.68 0.19
N LEU A 9 -12.71 -3.46 -1.00
CA LEU A 9 -12.71 -2.17 -1.67
C LEU A 9 -14.13 -1.68 -1.97
N GLU A 10 -15.00 -2.54 -2.52
CA GLU A 10 -16.41 -2.24 -2.75
C GLU A 10 -17.11 -1.78 -1.45
N LEU A 11 -16.91 -2.51 -0.35
CA LEU A 11 -17.50 -2.21 0.95
C LEU A 11 -17.04 -0.87 1.55
N THR A 12 -15.87 -0.36 1.17
CA THR A 12 -15.43 0.96 1.64
C THR A 12 -16.37 2.07 1.16
N GLY A 13 -16.91 1.93 -0.04
CA GLY A 13 -17.68 2.97 -0.75
C GLY A 13 -16.83 4.04 -1.43
N PHE A 14 -15.50 4.01 -1.29
CA PHE A 14 -14.59 4.94 -1.94
C PHE A 14 -14.34 4.57 -3.42
N PRO A 15 -13.99 5.55 -4.28
CA PRO A 15 -13.45 5.25 -5.59
C PRO A 15 -12.13 4.48 -5.49
N PHE A 16 -11.89 3.52 -6.37
CA PHE A 16 -10.66 2.73 -6.34
C PHE A 16 -10.16 2.32 -7.73
N LEU A 17 -8.85 2.10 -7.82
CA LEU A 17 -8.17 1.45 -8.93
C LEU A 17 -7.47 0.21 -8.39
N ALA A 18 -7.88 -0.97 -8.84
CA ALA A 18 -7.27 -2.24 -8.47
C ALA A 18 -6.48 -2.79 -9.67
N ALA A 19 -5.17 -2.54 -9.70
CA ALA A 19 -4.27 -3.14 -10.68
C ALA A 19 -3.77 -4.49 -10.16
N LEU A 20 -4.37 -5.58 -10.63
CA LEU A 20 -4.15 -6.93 -10.11
C LEU A 20 -3.68 -7.86 -11.23
N LYS A 21 -3.09 -9.00 -10.86
CA LYS A 21 -2.92 -10.11 -11.78
C LYS A 21 -4.10 -11.07 -11.64
N PRO A 22 -4.53 -11.77 -12.70
CA PRO A 22 -5.47 -12.87 -12.57
C PRO A 22 -5.00 -13.85 -11.48
N PRO A 23 -5.90 -14.28 -10.58
CA PRO A 23 -5.54 -15.28 -9.59
C PRO A 23 -5.25 -16.64 -10.26
N ASN A 24 -4.51 -17.50 -9.56
CA ASN A 24 -4.17 -18.83 -10.07
C ASN A 24 -5.45 -19.61 -10.44
N GLY A 25 -5.46 -20.22 -11.62
CA GLY A 25 -6.59 -20.99 -12.12
C GLY A 25 -7.58 -20.21 -13.00
N PHE A 26 -7.30 -18.94 -13.28
CA PHE A 26 -8.09 -18.08 -14.16
C PHE A 26 -7.20 -17.51 -15.27
N ASP A 27 -7.74 -17.44 -16.49
CA ASP A 27 -6.99 -16.94 -17.66
C ASP A 27 -7.05 -15.41 -17.76
N SER A 28 -8.07 -14.80 -17.13
CA SER A 28 -8.30 -13.36 -17.13
C SER A 28 -8.80 -12.83 -15.78
N ILE A 29 -8.79 -11.50 -15.60
CA ILE A 29 -9.39 -10.89 -14.41
C ILE A 29 -10.91 -11.05 -14.45
N GLU A 30 -11.50 -10.89 -15.62
CA GLU A 30 -12.94 -10.87 -15.85
C GLU A 30 -13.60 -12.18 -15.39
N GLU A 31 -12.94 -13.32 -15.61
CA GLU A 31 -13.38 -14.64 -15.14
C GLU A 31 -13.31 -14.80 -13.62
N ALA A 32 -12.43 -14.05 -12.96
CA ALA A 32 -12.19 -14.14 -11.51
C ALA A 32 -12.97 -13.09 -10.70
N LEU A 33 -13.72 -12.21 -11.35
CA LEU A 33 -14.52 -11.19 -10.67
C LEU A 33 -15.69 -11.83 -9.93
N PRO A 34 -16.04 -11.32 -8.72
CA PRO A 34 -17.27 -11.73 -8.06
C PRO A 34 -18.49 -11.51 -8.96
N GLU A 35 -19.49 -12.38 -8.86
CA GLU A 35 -20.70 -12.29 -9.68
C GLU A 35 -21.33 -10.88 -9.59
N GLY A 36 -21.57 -10.25 -10.74
CA GLY A 36 -22.18 -8.91 -10.85
C GLY A 36 -21.29 -7.75 -10.38
N PHE A 37 -20.02 -7.98 -10.03
CA PHE A 37 -19.13 -6.96 -9.46
C PHE A 37 -18.98 -5.72 -10.34
N SER A 38 -18.73 -5.91 -11.65
CA SER A 38 -18.50 -4.81 -12.59
C SER A 38 -19.66 -3.81 -12.64
N GLU A 39 -20.91 -4.28 -12.54
CA GLU A 39 -22.07 -3.38 -12.52
C GLU A 39 -22.22 -2.68 -11.16
N ARG A 40 -21.91 -3.36 -10.05
CA ARG A 40 -21.99 -2.74 -8.71
C ARG A 40 -20.97 -1.62 -8.50
N VAL A 41 -19.78 -1.75 -9.09
CA VAL A 41 -18.70 -0.76 -8.95
C VAL A 41 -18.64 0.25 -10.09
N LYS A 42 -19.57 0.20 -11.04
CA LYS A 42 -19.60 1.07 -12.22
C LYS A 42 -19.55 2.55 -11.83
N GLY A 43 -18.57 3.27 -12.38
CA GLY A 43 -18.33 4.69 -12.08
C GLY A 43 -17.62 4.97 -10.75
N LYS A 44 -17.26 3.94 -9.98
CA LYS A 44 -16.51 4.06 -8.72
C LYS A 44 -15.21 3.26 -8.72
N GLY A 45 -15.24 2.05 -9.27
CA GLY A 45 -14.12 1.12 -9.27
C GLY A 45 -13.64 0.78 -10.67
N ILE A 46 -12.32 0.70 -10.84
CA ILE A 46 -11.68 0.15 -12.02
C ILE A 46 -10.83 -1.04 -11.58
N VAL A 47 -11.02 -2.20 -12.19
CA VAL A 47 -10.13 -3.36 -12.05
C VAL A 47 -9.36 -3.53 -13.34
N TYR A 48 -8.03 -3.58 -13.25
CA TYR A 48 -7.15 -3.59 -14.40
C TYR A 48 -6.14 -4.74 -14.30
N GLY A 49 -6.07 -5.58 -15.35
CA GLY A 49 -5.30 -6.82 -15.36
C GLY A 49 -3.86 -6.70 -15.86
N SER A 50 -3.39 -5.48 -16.09
CA SER A 50 -2.09 -5.21 -16.69
C SER A 50 -1.29 -4.22 -15.87
N TRP A 51 -0.04 -4.01 -16.29
CA TRP A 51 0.87 -3.10 -15.60
C TRP A 51 0.40 -1.64 -15.66
N ILE A 52 0.66 -0.90 -14.60
CA ILE A 52 0.34 0.53 -14.47
C ILE A 52 1.59 1.35 -14.14
N GLN A 53 1.57 2.64 -14.51
CA GLN A 53 2.57 3.62 -14.12
C GLN A 53 2.39 4.00 -12.63
N GLN A 54 2.74 3.08 -11.72
CA GLN A 54 2.47 3.21 -10.27
C GLN A 54 2.99 4.54 -9.70
N GLN A 55 4.22 4.93 -10.03
CA GLN A 55 4.81 6.19 -9.56
C GLN A 55 3.95 7.41 -9.91
N LEU A 56 3.52 7.54 -11.17
CA LEU A 56 2.66 8.65 -11.62
C LEU A 56 1.29 8.64 -10.94
N ILE A 57 0.75 7.46 -10.64
CA ILE A 57 -0.51 7.33 -9.93
C ILE A 57 -0.35 7.78 -8.48
N LEU A 58 0.70 7.33 -7.78
CA LEU A 58 0.94 7.70 -6.38
C LEU A 58 1.23 9.19 -6.19
N GLU A 59 1.81 9.85 -7.18
CA GLU A 59 2.03 11.31 -7.20
C GLU A 59 0.74 12.11 -7.38
N HIS A 60 -0.34 11.49 -7.87
CA HIS A 60 -1.56 12.21 -8.19
C HIS A 60 -2.34 12.62 -6.92
N PRO A 61 -2.76 13.89 -6.77
CA PRO A 61 -3.36 14.40 -5.54
C PRO A 61 -4.73 13.77 -5.20
N SER A 62 -5.37 13.10 -6.15
CA SER A 62 -6.63 12.36 -5.90
C SER A 62 -6.42 10.99 -5.26
N VAL A 63 -5.18 10.49 -5.16
CA VAL A 63 -4.89 9.20 -4.51
C VAL A 63 -4.75 9.40 -3.01
N GLY A 64 -5.82 9.07 -2.28
CA GLY A 64 -5.84 9.18 -0.81
C GLY A 64 -5.19 8.01 -0.08
N CYS A 65 -5.24 6.81 -0.65
CA CYS A 65 -4.77 5.58 -0.01
C CYS A 65 -4.15 4.62 -1.04
N PHE A 66 -3.08 3.95 -0.64
CA PHE A 66 -2.41 2.91 -1.40
C PHE A 66 -2.37 1.60 -0.59
N ILE A 67 -3.02 0.56 -1.12
CA ILE A 67 -2.89 -0.80 -0.60
C ILE A 67 -1.69 -1.45 -1.28
N THR A 68 -0.64 -1.74 -0.51
CA THR A 68 0.61 -2.30 -1.04
C THR A 68 0.85 -3.72 -0.55
N HIS A 69 1.48 -4.52 -1.40
CA HIS A 69 1.97 -5.84 -1.03
C HIS A 69 3.27 -5.82 -0.19
N CYS A 70 3.76 -4.61 0.13
CA CYS A 70 4.93 -4.34 0.97
C CYS A 70 6.29 -4.71 0.36
N GLY A 71 6.40 -4.71 -0.96
CA GLY A 71 7.70 -4.74 -1.64
C GLY A 71 8.47 -3.45 -1.40
N ALA A 72 9.79 -3.54 -1.19
CA ALA A 72 10.63 -2.40 -0.79
C ALA A 72 10.53 -1.20 -1.75
N ALA A 73 10.47 -1.44 -3.07
CA ALA A 73 10.30 -0.39 -4.08
C ALA A 73 8.94 0.32 -3.94
N SER A 74 7.84 -0.43 -3.91
CA SER A 74 6.48 0.14 -3.73
C SER A 74 6.35 0.90 -2.41
N VAL A 75 6.96 0.41 -1.33
CA VAL A 75 6.96 1.13 -0.04
C VAL A 75 7.73 2.45 -0.18
N THR A 76 8.91 2.43 -0.80
CA THR A 76 9.72 3.64 -0.99
C THR A 76 8.98 4.68 -1.82
N GLU A 77 8.40 4.28 -2.96
CA GLU A 77 7.58 5.17 -3.80
C GLU A 77 6.41 5.77 -3.02
N ALA A 78 5.76 5.00 -2.14
CA ALA A 78 4.65 5.49 -1.35
C ALA A 78 5.08 6.44 -0.23
N LEU A 79 6.23 6.19 0.40
CA LEU A 79 6.77 7.03 1.47
C LEU A 79 7.14 8.44 1.01
N VAL A 80 7.55 8.60 -0.25
CA VAL A 80 7.86 9.93 -0.84
C VAL A 80 6.61 10.65 -1.39
N ASN A 81 5.45 9.99 -1.39
CA ASN A 81 4.17 10.52 -1.83
C ASN A 81 3.20 10.76 -0.66
N MET A 82 2.06 11.40 -0.92
CA MET A 82 1.12 11.87 0.13
C MET A 82 0.02 10.85 0.49
N CYS A 83 -0.11 9.76 -0.27
CA CYS A 83 -1.15 8.76 -0.04
C CYS A 83 -0.92 7.98 1.25
N GLN A 84 -1.99 7.62 1.95
CA GLN A 84 -1.90 6.81 3.15
C GLN A 84 -1.64 5.34 2.83
N LEU A 85 -0.99 4.62 3.75
CA LEU A 85 -0.56 3.24 3.51
C LEU A 85 -1.45 2.21 4.20
N VAL A 86 -1.99 1.29 3.41
CA VAL A 86 -2.55 0.03 3.90
C VAL A 86 -1.62 -1.10 3.48
N LEU A 87 -1.17 -1.87 4.46
CA LEU A 87 -0.12 -2.87 4.31
C LEU A 87 -0.78 -4.25 4.22
N LEU A 88 -0.61 -4.90 3.08
CA LEU A 88 -1.17 -6.22 2.81
C LEU A 88 -0.06 -7.17 2.32
N PRO A 89 0.87 -7.58 3.20
CA PRO A 89 2.06 -8.31 2.78
C PRO A 89 1.73 -9.67 2.18
N ARG A 90 2.41 -10.00 1.08
CA ARG A 90 2.39 -11.36 0.48
C ARG A 90 3.34 -12.28 1.23
N VAL A 91 2.95 -13.55 1.39
CA VAL A 91 3.79 -14.60 1.97
C VAL A 91 4.89 -15.01 0.96
N GLY A 92 6.15 -15.09 1.41
CA GLY A 92 7.24 -15.67 0.63
C GLY A 92 8.48 -14.80 0.39
N VAL A 93 8.55 -13.57 0.94
CA VAL A 93 9.73 -12.67 0.83
C VAL A 93 9.83 -11.81 2.11
N ASP A 94 10.66 -10.76 2.08
CA ASP A 94 10.85 -9.71 3.09
C ASP A 94 9.61 -8.82 3.31
N HIS A 95 8.56 -8.96 2.50
CA HIS A 95 7.36 -8.13 2.56
C HIS A 95 6.68 -8.12 3.93
N ILE A 96 6.68 -9.24 4.65
CA ILE A 96 6.13 -9.30 6.01
C ILE A 96 6.98 -8.45 6.96
N MET A 97 8.31 -8.51 6.84
CA MET A 97 9.20 -7.69 7.65
C MET A 97 9.01 -6.21 7.33
N ASN A 98 8.89 -5.86 6.04
CA ASN A 98 8.60 -4.49 5.61
C ASN A 98 7.26 -4.02 6.17
N ALA A 99 6.21 -4.84 6.11
CA ALA A 99 4.91 -4.51 6.69
C ALA A 99 5.04 -4.20 8.19
N ARG A 100 5.68 -5.08 8.97
CA ARG A 100 5.86 -4.89 10.43
C ARG A 100 6.72 -3.68 10.76
N MET A 101 7.75 -3.41 9.97
CA MET A 101 8.55 -2.20 10.10
C MET A 101 7.69 -0.94 9.89
N MET A 102 6.86 -0.93 8.84
CA MET A 102 5.99 0.20 8.52
C MET A 102 4.81 0.35 9.51
N SER A 103 4.18 -0.74 9.95
CA SER A 103 2.99 -0.71 10.81
C SER A 103 3.32 -0.56 12.29
N GLU A 104 4.33 -1.28 12.80
CA GLU A 104 4.58 -1.36 14.24
C GLU A 104 5.72 -0.46 14.71
N LYS A 105 6.77 -0.29 13.89
CA LYS A 105 7.97 0.49 14.28
C LYS A 105 7.87 1.93 13.86
N LEU A 106 7.68 2.19 12.57
CA LEU A 106 7.57 3.54 12.03
C LEU A 106 6.14 4.08 12.15
N LYS A 107 5.15 3.18 12.25
CA LYS A 107 3.73 3.51 12.33
C LYS A 107 3.33 4.52 11.25
N VAL A 108 3.59 4.20 10.00
CA VAL A 108 3.29 5.03 8.81
C VAL A 108 2.18 4.43 7.94
N GLY A 109 1.59 3.32 8.39
CA GLY A 109 0.50 2.63 7.71
C GLY A 109 -0.18 1.62 8.62
N VAL A 110 -1.32 1.11 8.16
CA VAL A 110 -2.13 0.11 8.89
C VAL A 110 -2.04 -1.23 8.16
N GLU A 111 -1.64 -2.27 8.87
CA GLU A 111 -1.63 -3.63 8.32
C GLU A 111 -3.03 -4.25 8.39
N VAL A 112 -3.43 -4.90 7.29
CA VAL A 112 -4.72 -5.60 7.22
C VAL A 112 -4.68 -6.83 8.14
N GLU A 113 -5.67 -6.91 9.03
CA GLU A 113 -5.85 -8.05 9.93
C GLU A 113 -6.11 -9.34 9.14
N LYS A 114 -5.44 -10.42 9.57
CA LYS A 114 -5.56 -11.77 9.01
C LYS A 114 -5.98 -12.72 10.12
N GLY A 115 -6.70 -13.78 9.77
CA GLY A 115 -7.09 -14.83 10.71
C GLY A 115 -5.86 -15.56 11.27
N ASP A 116 -5.88 -15.86 12.57
CA ASP A 116 -4.75 -16.50 13.26
C ASP A 116 -4.49 -17.93 12.77
N GLU A 117 -5.55 -18.65 12.37
CA GLU A 117 -5.46 -20.06 11.98
C GLU A 117 -5.14 -20.26 10.49
N ASP A 118 -5.76 -19.46 9.60
CA ASP A 118 -5.67 -19.62 8.16
C ASP A 118 -4.71 -18.61 7.49
N GLY A 119 -4.33 -17.55 8.21
CA GLY A 119 -3.49 -16.47 7.69
C GLY A 119 -4.17 -15.65 6.58
N LEU A 120 -5.50 -15.74 6.45
CA LEU A 120 -6.27 -15.10 5.39
C LEU A 120 -6.88 -13.79 5.87
N PHE A 121 -6.96 -12.80 4.98
CA PHE A 121 -7.73 -11.58 5.25
C PHE A 121 -9.16 -11.73 4.72
N THR A 122 -10.07 -10.92 5.26
CA THR A 122 -11.46 -10.82 4.80
C THR A 122 -11.73 -9.45 4.19
N LYS A 123 -12.82 -9.32 3.43
CA LYS A 123 -13.30 -8.05 2.92
C LYS A 123 -13.56 -7.03 4.03
N GLU A 124 -14.02 -7.47 5.20
CA GLU A 124 -14.22 -6.60 6.36
C GLU A 124 -12.89 -6.08 6.90
N SER A 125 -11.85 -6.92 7.00
CA SER A 125 -10.55 -6.46 7.49
C SER A 125 -9.86 -5.50 6.51
N VAL A 126 -10.00 -5.73 5.20
CA VAL A 126 -9.57 -4.77 4.17
C VAL A 126 -10.32 -3.45 4.30
N CYS A 127 -11.65 -3.50 4.38
CA CYS A 127 -12.49 -2.32 4.51
C CYS A 127 -12.17 -1.51 5.77
N LYS A 128 -11.97 -2.21 6.89
CA LYS A 128 -11.57 -1.61 8.18
C LYS A 128 -10.25 -0.87 8.06
N ALA A 129 -9.21 -1.51 7.51
CA ALA A 129 -7.89 -0.89 7.37
C ALA A 129 -7.93 0.37 6.48
N VAL A 130 -8.64 0.30 5.34
CA VAL A 130 -8.80 1.47 4.45
C VAL A 130 -9.56 2.59 5.15
N ARG A 131 -10.66 2.28 5.86
CA ARG A 131 -11.42 3.31 6.58
C ARG A 131 -10.60 3.96 7.69
N ILE A 132 -9.78 3.21 8.43
CA ILE A 132 -8.92 3.78 9.47
C ILE A 132 -8.00 4.86 8.89
N VAL A 133 -7.33 4.60 7.78
CA VAL A 133 -6.37 5.56 7.20
C VAL A 133 -7.04 6.71 6.44
N MET A 134 -8.29 6.51 6.00
CA MET A 134 -9.07 7.52 5.27
C MET A 134 -9.96 8.39 6.18
N ASP A 135 -10.09 8.05 7.47
CA ASP A 135 -10.89 8.78 8.45
C ASP A 135 -9.99 9.72 9.28
N ASP A 136 -10.13 11.03 9.05
CA ASP A 136 -9.35 12.06 9.75
C ASP A 136 -9.69 12.18 11.25
N GLU A 137 -10.85 11.64 11.67
CA GLU A 137 -11.26 11.60 13.07
C GLU A 137 -10.76 10.33 13.78
N ASN A 138 -10.21 9.36 13.06
CA ASN A 138 -9.63 8.17 13.65
C ASN A 138 -8.25 8.45 14.28
N GLU A 139 -8.05 8.05 15.53
CA GLU A 139 -6.78 8.28 16.25
C GLU A 139 -5.59 7.56 15.59
N VAL A 140 -5.77 6.30 15.19
CA VAL A 140 -4.72 5.53 14.49
C VAL A 140 -4.45 6.15 13.12
N GLY A 141 -5.50 6.53 12.39
CA GLY A 141 -5.39 7.24 11.11
C GLY A 141 -4.56 8.52 11.21
N ARG A 142 -4.81 9.36 12.23
CA ARG A 142 -4.03 10.57 12.47
C ARG A 142 -2.58 10.28 12.87
N GLU A 143 -2.33 9.26 13.69
CA GLU A 143 -0.97 8.86 14.07
C GLU A 143 -0.17 8.47 12.82
N VAL A 144 -0.70 7.57 12.00
CA VAL A 144 0.03 7.09 10.82
C VAL A 144 0.26 8.17 9.77
N ARG A 145 -0.72 9.05 9.56
CA ARG A 145 -0.61 10.19 8.65
C ARG A 145 0.49 11.15 9.08
N LYS A 146 0.50 11.50 10.37
CA LYS A 146 1.52 12.40 10.94
C LYS A 146 2.93 11.81 10.80
N ASN A 147 3.10 10.55 11.18
CA ASN A 147 4.40 9.89 11.10
C ASN A 147 4.88 9.75 9.65
N HIS A 148 3.95 9.45 8.73
CA HIS A 148 4.26 9.38 7.30
C HIS A 148 4.70 10.74 6.77
N ASP A 149 4.02 11.83 7.11
CA ASP A 149 4.40 13.19 6.72
C ASP A 149 5.78 13.60 7.25
N GLU A 150 6.10 13.24 8.51
CA GLU A 150 7.41 13.50 9.11
C GLU A 150 8.52 12.71 8.40
N LEU A 151 8.30 11.41 8.18
CA LEU A 151 9.24 10.55 7.47
C LEU A 151 9.44 11.02 6.03
N ARG A 152 8.36 11.39 5.34
CA ARG A 152 8.40 11.93 3.98
C ARG A 152 9.26 13.20 3.91
N LYS A 153 9.07 14.16 4.83
CA LYS A 153 9.89 15.38 4.89
C LYS A 153 11.37 15.06 5.12
N PHE A 154 11.66 14.08 5.97
CA PHE A 154 13.03 13.62 6.19
C PHE A 154 13.64 13.02 4.91
N LEU A 155 12.91 12.10 4.24
CA LEU A 155 13.36 11.44 3.01
C LEU A 155 13.59 12.43 1.86
N LEU A 156 12.78 13.48 1.78
CA LEU A 156 12.87 14.51 0.74
C LEU A 156 13.77 15.70 1.12
N SER A 157 14.52 15.61 2.22
CA SER A 157 15.45 16.67 2.59
C SER A 157 16.61 16.77 1.60
N GLU A 158 16.98 17.99 1.19
CA GLU A 158 17.92 18.28 0.09
C GLU A 158 19.32 17.65 0.24
N HIS A 159 19.69 17.19 1.44
CA HIS A 159 21.03 16.69 1.75
C HIS A 159 21.08 15.23 2.19
N LEU A 160 19.95 14.53 2.32
CA LEU A 160 19.96 13.17 2.84
C LEU A 160 20.73 12.22 1.92
N GLU A 161 20.36 12.19 0.64
CA GLU A 161 21.00 11.31 -0.34
C GLU A 161 22.47 11.66 -0.55
N SER A 162 22.78 12.95 -0.76
CA SER A 162 24.15 13.39 -0.99
C SER A 162 25.04 13.10 0.22
N SER A 163 24.58 13.37 1.44
CA SER A 163 25.35 13.10 2.66
C SER A 163 25.66 11.61 2.83
N CYS A 164 24.73 10.72 2.48
CA CYS A 164 24.97 9.28 2.53
C CYS A 164 26.04 8.84 1.51
N VAL A 165 25.94 9.33 0.28
CA VAL A 165 26.89 9.02 -0.80
C VAL A 165 28.27 9.59 -0.49
N ASP A 166 28.33 10.86 -0.08
CA ASP A 166 29.58 11.55 0.26
C ASP A 166 30.30 10.84 1.40
N SER A 167 29.59 10.52 2.50
CA SER A 167 30.18 9.79 3.63
C SER A 167 30.67 8.40 3.24
N PHE A 168 29.98 7.72 2.33
CA PHE A 168 30.44 6.44 1.80
C PHE A 168 31.71 6.60 0.97
N CYS A 169 31.76 7.60 0.09
CA CYS A 169 32.94 7.91 -0.72
C CYS A 169 34.16 8.30 0.13
N GLU A 170 33.98 9.14 1.15
CA GLU A 170 35.04 9.52 2.10
C GLU A 170 35.61 8.29 2.81
N LYS A 171 34.76 7.42 3.36
CA LYS A 171 35.20 6.18 4.02
C LYS A 171 35.92 5.23 3.08
N LEU A 172 35.57 5.20 1.80
CA LEU A 172 36.29 4.40 0.81
C LEU A 172 37.67 4.98 0.51
N GLN A 173 37.81 6.31 0.49
CA GLN A 173 39.09 6.99 0.29
C GLN A 173 40.03 6.74 1.48
N ASP A 174 39.51 6.75 2.71
CA ASP A 174 40.28 6.48 3.93
C ASP A 174 40.82 5.04 4.04
N LEU A 175 40.33 4.11 3.20
CA LEU A 175 40.78 2.71 3.15
C LEU A 175 41.97 2.48 2.21
N ILE A 176 42.38 3.48 1.42
CA ILE A 176 43.47 3.42 0.43
C ILE A 176 44.70 4.11 1.00
#